data_AF-A0A3R7FZL3-F1
#
_entry.id   AF-A0A3R7FZL3-F1
#
_cell.length_a   1.000
_cell.length_b   1.000
_cell.length_c   1.000
_cell.angle_alpha   90.00
_cell.angle_beta   90.00
_cell.angle_gamma   90.00
#
_symmetry.space_group_name_H-M   'P 1'
#
loop_
_entity.id
_entity.type
_entity.pdbx_description
1 polymer ?
#
loop_
_entity_poly.entity_id
_entity_poly.type
_entity_poly.pdbx_seq_one_letter_code
_entity_poly.pdbx_strand_id
1 'polypeptide(L)'
;MVGVDLEYDESQMWDPAERQAYMDALPEMTLFEDHLVEGDEMAEAIQALIEEGETAESLALHWKKQGNDMFADAKRAHRGYFQNAMKYYSDALAYAYKAMALPKEEQDESYDMKELTAQILSNRAAVQLDLKNYASCRSDAAKSINFDPTNVKAYYRGAKASRMLRKPADTLRYCKEGLKLDPENKLLLNLQKEGVKLVEELRKEKQKREIERMKRRAATDKYRKLCATRGVRVGRALVQDERVHQYEGKADLDPENGNMYWPVLFLYDQHGTSDFVQFFGEQDSIIEHLANMFPEEGVPVLNIFVRGSETLSNFLTRIERKVITLDAQQQ
;
A
#
# COMPACT_ATOMS: atom_id res chain seq x y z
N MET A 1 29.00 30.29 51.27
CA MET A 1 28.92 28.97 50.64
C MET A 1 30.19 28.23 51.00
N VAL A 2 30.08 27.25 51.90
CA VAL A 2 31.22 26.39 52.25
C VAL A 2 31.23 25.29 51.19
N GLY A 3 32.26 25.29 50.34
CA GLY A 3 32.48 24.21 49.38
C GLY A 3 32.90 22.97 50.14
N VAL A 4 32.19 21.87 49.93
CA VAL A 4 32.60 20.55 50.42
C VAL A 4 33.52 19.98 49.35
N ASP A 5 34.82 20.07 49.58
CA ASP A 5 35.81 19.33 48.79
C ASP A 5 35.71 17.86 49.19
N LEU A 6 35.04 17.07 48.35
CA LEU A 6 35.05 15.61 48.46
C LEU A 6 36.34 15.12 47.80
N GLU A 7 37.34 14.75 48.60
CA GLU A 7 38.48 13.97 48.14
C GLU A 7 37.98 12.58 47.72
N TYR A 8 38.01 12.29 46.42
CA TYR A 8 37.71 10.97 45.89
C TYR A 8 39.00 10.14 45.88
N ASP A 9 38.96 8.97 46.52
CA ASP A 9 40.08 8.03 46.55
C ASP A 9 40.15 7.26 45.22
N GLU A 10 41.05 7.68 44.34
CA GLU A 10 41.27 7.07 43.01
C GLU A 10 41.66 5.58 43.10
N SER A 11 42.11 5.10 44.27
CA SER A 11 42.46 3.69 44.47
C SER A 11 41.26 2.75 44.59
N GLN A 12 40.04 3.30 44.74
CA GLN A 12 38.78 2.53 44.72
C GLN A 12 38.10 2.48 43.34
N MET A 13 38.69 3.11 42.33
CA MET A 13 38.16 3.06 40.97
C MET A 13 38.47 1.72 40.32
N TRP A 14 37.49 1.12 39.66
CA TRP A 14 37.70 -0.13 38.92
C TRP A 14 38.59 0.12 37.70
N ASP A 15 39.55 -0.78 37.46
CA ASP A 15 40.29 -0.79 36.21
C ASP A 15 39.33 -0.99 35.03
N PRO A 16 39.46 -0.28 33.90
CA PRO A 16 38.49 -0.35 32.80
C PRO A 16 38.25 -1.77 32.28
N ALA A 17 39.27 -2.62 32.30
CA ALA A 17 39.16 -4.01 31.90
C ALA A 17 38.39 -4.86 32.92
N GLU A 18 38.64 -4.65 34.21
CA GLU A 18 37.93 -5.35 35.30
C GLU A 18 36.46 -4.91 35.38
N ARG A 19 36.19 -3.62 35.16
CA ARG A 19 34.84 -3.07 35.04
C ARG A 19 34.08 -3.73 33.88
N GLN A 20 34.69 -3.80 32.70
CA GLN A 20 34.05 -4.44 31.54
C GLN A 20 33.80 -5.93 31.78
N ALA A 21 34.75 -6.63 32.40
CA ALA A 21 34.59 -8.04 32.74
C ALA A 21 33.46 -8.27 33.77
N TYR A 22 33.27 -7.37 34.74
CA TYR A 22 32.15 -7.40 35.68
C TYR A 22 30.81 -7.12 34.99
N MET A 23 30.78 -6.16 34.06
CA MET A 23 29.58 -5.84 33.27
C MET A 23 29.20 -6.98 32.33
N ASP A 24 30.17 -7.63 31.70
CA ASP A 24 29.96 -8.81 30.85
C ASP A 24 29.58 -10.06 31.67
N ALA A 25 29.99 -10.11 32.93
CA ALA A 25 29.71 -11.22 33.85
C ALA A 25 28.40 -11.08 34.62
N LEU A 26 27.70 -9.93 34.55
CA LEU A 26 26.37 -9.72 35.13
C LEU A 26 25.35 -10.61 34.39
N PRO A 27 24.98 -11.78 34.95
CA PRO A 27 24.09 -12.72 34.28
C PRO A 27 22.67 -12.44 34.75
N GLU A 28 21.79 -11.93 33.88
CA GLU A 28 20.31 -11.99 33.97
C GLU A 28 19.72 -12.01 35.40
N MET A 29 20.26 -11.24 36.34
CA MET A 29 19.70 -11.10 37.70
C MET A 29 18.67 -9.98 37.69
N THR A 30 17.86 -9.96 36.65
CA THR A 30 16.56 -9.35 36.68
C THR A 30 15.59 -10.48 36.97
N LEU A 31 15.11 -10.53 38.21
CA LEU A 31 13.85 -11.18 38.61
C LEU A 31 12.62 -10.52 37.93
N PHE A 32 12.86 -9.89 36.78
CA PHE A 32 11.99 -9.08 35.95
C PHE A 32 12.19 -9.54 34.51
N GLU A 33 11.80 -10.78 34.26
CA GLU A 33 11.61 -11.28 32.91
C GLU A 33 10.58 -10.39 32.17
N ASP A 34 10.92 -10.09 30.91
CA ASP A 34 10.06 -9.81 29.77
C ASP A 34 9.27 -8.49 29.64
N HIS A 35 9.35 -7.54 30.58
CA HIS A 35 8.73 -6.22 30.39
C HIS A 35 9.72 -5.07 30.64
N LEU A 36 10.60 -4.82 29.66
CA LEU A 36 11.15 -3.49 29.42
C LEU A 36 9.99 -2.51 29.19
N VAL A 37 9.47 -1.93 30.27
CA VAL A 37 8.55 -0.81 30.20
C VAL A 37 9.38 0.39 29.78
N GLU A 38 9.09 0.95 28.59
CA GLU A 38 9.65 2.25 28.20
C GLU A 38 9.32 3.27 29.31
N GLY A 39 10.35 3.80 29.98
CA GLY A 39 10.23 4.78 31.06
C GLY A 39 10.65 4.33 32.47
N ASP A 40 11.37 3.21 32.62
CA ASP A 40 11.97 2.85 33.90
C ASP A 40 13.25 3.67 34.14
N GLU A 41 13.19 4.62 35.08
CA GLU A 41 14.28 5.57 35.41
C GLU A 41 15.60 4.84 35.74
N MET A 42 15.53 3.60 36.25
CA MET A 42 16.69 2.79 36.56
C MET A 42 17.40 2.24 35.31
N ALA A 43 16.66 1.86 34.28
CA ALA A 43 17.25 1.40 33.02
C ALA A 43 17.91 2.58 32.28
N GLU A 44 17.27 3.75 32.30
CA GLU A 44 17.84 4.98 31.73
C GLU A 44 19.09 5.44 32.50
N ALA A 45 19.10 5.33 33.84
CA ALA A 45 20.28 5.64 34.65
C ALA A 45 21.44 4.67 34.40
N ILE A 46 21.17 3.36 34.23
CA ILE A 46 22.20 2.38 33.86
C ILE A 46 22.73 2.66 32.45
N GLN A 47 21.85 3.01 31.51
CA GLN A 47 22.21 3.39 30.14
C GLN A 47 23.13 4.63 30.14
N ALA A 48 22.80 5.65 30.94
CA ALA A 48 23.63 6.85 31.09
C ALA A 48 25.02 6.52 31.66
N LEU A 49 25.12 5.60 32.63
CA LEU A 49 26.40 5.16 33.19
C LEU A 49 27.27 4.36 32.20
N ILE A 50 26.65 3.68 31.23
CA ILE A 50 27.35 3.02 30.11
C ILE A 50 27.85 4.08 29.12
N GLU A 51 27.03 5.10 28.85
CA GLU A 51 27.36 6.17 27.89
C GLU A 51 28.41 7.16 28.42
N GLU A 52 28.53 7.36 29.74
CA GLU A 52 29.40 8.37 30.36
C GLU A 52 30.92 8.06 30.31
N GLY A 53 31.35 6.90 29.81
CA GLY A 53 32.78 6.53 29.77
C GLY A 53 33.27 5.84 28.49
N GLU A 54 32.39 5.56 27.52
CA GLU A 54 32.75 4.82 26.32
C GLU A 54 32.96 5.74 25.10
N THR A 55 33.87 5.34 24.21
CA THR A 55 34.01 6.01 22.90
C THR A 55 32.75 5.77 22.07
N ALA A 56 32.38 6.73 21.22
CA ALA A 56 31.22 6.62 20.34
C ALA A 56 31.29 5.37 19.42
N GLU A 57 32.50 4.87 19.15
CA GLU A 57 32.77 3.67 18.37
C GLU A 57 32.42 2.39 19.13
N SER A 58 32.84 2.30 20.41
CA SER A 58 32.47 1.20 21.32
C SER A 58 30.95 1.10 21.46
N LEU A 59 30.28 2.24 21.68
CA LEU A 59 28.83 2.29 21.79
C LEU A 59 28.13 1.81 20.52
N ALA A 60 28.64 2.18 19.33
CA ALA A 60 28.08 1.69 18.06
C ALA A 60 28.20 0.16 17.93
N LEU A 61 29.31 -0.43 18.40
CA LEU A 61 29.52 -1.88 18.41
C LEU A 61 28.61 -2.58 19.43
N HIS A 62 28.46 -2.01 20.64
CA HIS A 62 27.56 -2.48 21.68
C HIS A 62 26.12 -2.55 21.16
N TRP A 63 25.60 -1.44 20.62
CA TRP A 63 24.23 -1.39 20.08
C TRP A 63 24.02 -2.32 18.88
N LYS A 64 25.04 -2.51 18.04
CA LYS A 64 25.00 -3.52 16.97
C LYS A 64 24.88 -4.94 17.53
N LYS A 65 25.62 -5.28 18.59
CA LYS A 65 25.58 -6.60 19.23
C LYS A 65 24.18 -6.87 19.81
N GLN A 66 23.67 -5.92 20.61
CA GLN A 66 22.30 -5.95 21.14
C GLN A 66 21.25 -6.12 20.01
N GLY A 67 21.38 -5.36 18.93
CA GLY A 67 20.50 -5.49 17.76
C GLY A 67 20.58 -6.86 17.07
N ASN A 68 21.73 -7.53 17.09
CA ASN A 68 21.88 -8.88 16.52
C ASN A 68 21.22 -9.93 17.41
N ASP A 69 21.36 -9.81 18.73
CA ASP A 69 20.77 -10.73 19.71
C ASP A 69 19.25 -10.65 19.64
N MET A 70 18.69 -9.43 19.67
CA MET A 70 17.25 -9.21 19.47
C MET A 70 16.76 -9.69 18.10
N PHE A 71 17.58 -9.61 17.05
CA PHE A 71 17.20 -10.13 15.73
C PHE A 71 17.18 -11.67 15.70
N ALA A 72 18.08 -12.32 16.43
CA ALA A 72 18.09 -13.77 16.59
C ALA A 72 16.85 -14.21 17.39
N ASP A 73 16.53 -13.51 18.48
CA ASP A 73 15.39 -13.83 19.33
C ASP A 73 14.06 -13.51 18.65
N ALA A 74 14.00 -12.45 17.83
CA ALA A 74 12.83 -12.15 17.00
C ALA A 74 12.48 -13.29 16.02
N LYS A 75 13.48 -14.06 15.57
CA LYS A 75 13.25 -15.23 14.71
C LYS A 75 12.77 -16.46 15.47
N ARG A 76 13.10 -16.56 16.76
CA ARG A 76 12.75 -17.72 17.62
C ARG A 76 11.43 -17.52 18.35
N ALA A 77 11.20 -16.33 18.89
CA ALA A 77 10.08 -15.99 19.76
C ALA A 77 9.00 -15.20 19.00
N HIS A 78 9.07 -13.86 19.06
CA HIS A 78 7.99 -12.99 18.61
C HIS A 78 8.44 -11.90 17.63
N ARG A 79 7.54 -11.61 16.67
CA ARG A 79 7.74 -10.56 15.65
C ARG A 79 7.87 -9.15 16.25
N GLY A 80 7.42 -8.93 17.48
CA GLY A 80 7.56 -7.65 18.20
C GLY A 80 9.03 -7.25 18.39
N TYR A 81 9.92 -8.21 18.62
CA TYR A 81 11.35 -7.96 18.82
C TYR A 81 12.06 -7.35 17.60
N PHE A 82 11.50 -7.47 16.38
CA PHE A 82 12.02 -6.76 15.22
C PHE A 82 11.88 -5.23 15.33
N GLN A 83 10.89 -4.72 16.06
CA GLN A 83 10.75 -3.28 16.30
C GLN A 83 11.84 -2.78 17.24
N ASN A 84 12.14 -3.54 18.30
CA ASN A 84 13.22 -3.21 19.24
C ASN A 84 14.59 -3.32 18.56
N ALA A 85 14.82 -4.37 17.77
CA ALA A 85 16.03 -4.48 16.95
C ALA A 85 16.19 -3.28 16.00
N MET A 86 15.10 -2.77 15.42
CA MET A 86 15.16 -1.58 14.56
C MET A 86 15.58 -0.32 15.34
N LYS A 87 15.13 -0.16 16.59
CA LYS A 87 15.54 0.95 17.46
C LYS A 87 17.04 0.87 17.74
N TYR A 88 17.52 -0.27 18.25
CA TYR A 88 18.95 -0.48 18.53
C TYR A 88 19.85 -0.29 17.31
N TYR A 89 19.46 -0.76 16.12
CA TYR A 89 20.23 -0.46 14.91
C TYR A 89 20.19 1.01 14.48
N SER A 90 19.14 1.75 14.83
CA SER A 90 19.05 3.19 14.55
C SER A 90 19.92 3.98 15.51
N ASP A 91 19.98 3.58 16.78
CA ASP A 91 20.86 4.16 17.78
C ASP A 91 22.33 3.87 17.44
N ALA A 92 22.64 2.62 17.06
CA ALA A 92 23.95 2.24 16.55
C ALA A 92 24.40 3.11 15.37
N LEU A 93 23.49 3.46 14.45
CA LEU A 93 23.80 4.35 13.34
C LEU A 93 24.00 5.80 13.78
N ALA A 94 23.23 6.27 14.76
CA ALA A 94 23.42 7.62 15.31
C ALA A 94 24.82 7.76 15.92
N TYR A 95 25.25 6.78 16.72
CA TYR A 95 26.60 6.74 17.28
C TYR A 95 27.69 6.57 16.21
N ALA A 96 27.46 5.71 15.21
CA ALA A 96 28.41 5.57 14.09
C ALA A 96 28.59 6.87 13.29
N TYR A 97 27.53 7.65 13.06
CA TYR A 97 27.64 8.96 12.43
C TYR A 97 28.30 10.01 13.33
N LYS A 98 28.03 9.98 14.65
CA LYS A 98 28.72 10.85 15.61
C LYS A 98 30.23 10.59 15.58
N ALA A 99 30.64 9.32 15.64
CA ALA A 99 32.05 8.92 15.55
C ALA A 99 32.71 9.40 14.24
N MET A 100 32.05 9.22 13.09
CA MET A 100 32.56 9.71 11.81
C MET A 100 32.62 11.25 11.70
N ALA A 101 31.85 11.98 12.51
CA ALA A 101 31.84 13.43 12.53
C ALA A 101 32.94 14.04 13.43
N LEU A 102 33.55 13.24 14.32
CA LEU A 102 34.64 13.69 15.18
C LEU A 102 35.91 14.01 14.36
N PRO A 103 36.78 14.91 14.86
CA PRO A 103 38.09 15.16 14.26
C PRO A 103 38.91 13.86 14.20
N LYS A 104 39.75 13.71 13.17
CA LYS A 104 40.58 12.50 13.00
C LYS A 104 41.50 12.19 14.18
N GLU A 105 41.86 13.20 14.97
CA GLU A 105 42.72 13.06 16.16
C GLU A 105 42.03 12.35 17.33
N GLU A 106 40.69 12.39 17.38
CA GLU A 106 39.86 11.75 18.41
C GLU A 106 39.23 10.44 17.92
N GLN A 107 39.41 10.10 16.64
CA GLN A 107 38.96 8.84 16.07
C GLN A 107 39.94 7.73 16.47
N ASP A 108 39.40 6.61 16.93
CA ASP A 108 40.23 5.45 17.22
C ASP A 108 40.49 4.70 15.91
N GLU A 109 41.74 4.75 15.43
CA GLU A 109 42.15 4.10 14.18
C GLU A 109 42.01 2.56 14.22
N SER A 110 41.76 1.98 15.40
CA SER A 110 41.51 0.55 15.59
C SER A 110 40.26 0.05 14.85
N TYR A 111 39.24 0.90 14.64
CA TYR A 111 37.97 0.51 14.05
C TYR A 111 37.75 1.09 12.65
N ASP A 112 37.46 0.22 11.67
CA ASP A 112 36.92 0.69 10.39
C ASP A 112 35.44 1.07 10.54
N MET A 113 35.21 2.35 10.86
CA MET A 113 33.87 2.89 11.02
C MET A 113 33.02 2.81 9.75
N LYS A 114 33.63 2.80 8.55
CA LYS A 114 32.87 2.66 7.29
C LYS A 114 32.37 1.24 7.13
N GLU A 115 33.23 0.25 7.39
CA GLU A 115 32.83 -1.16 7.37
C GLU A 115 31.76 -1.43 8.43
N LEU A 116 31.95 -0.95 9.66
CA LEU A 116 30.99 -1.11 10.75
C LEU A 116 29.63 -0.52 10.38
N THR A 117 29.61 0.70 9.84
CA THR A 117 28.37 1.35 9.40
C THR A 117 27.69 0.59 8.27
N ALA A 118 28.47 0.07 7.31
CA ALA A 118 27.94 -0.74 6.23
C ALA A 118 27.29 -2.03 6.76
N GLN A 119 27.92 -2.69 7.75
CA GLN A 119 27.37 -3.88 8.40
C GLN A 119 26.07 -3.57 9.16
N ILE A 120 26.02 -2.48 9.93
CA ILE A 120 24.83 -2.06 10.68
C ILE A 120 23.66 -1.78 9.71
N LEU A 121 23.90 -1.02 8.63
CA LEU A 121 22.89 -0.75 7.60
C LEU A 121 22.40 -2.03 6.93
N SER A 122 23.31 -2.97 6.67
CA SER A 122 22.97 -4.27 6.06
C SER A 122 22.10 -5.11 6.99
N ASN A 123 22.36 -5.09 8.29
CA ASN A 123 21.55 -5.80 9.30
C ASN A 123 20.20 -5.11 9.50
N ARG A 124 20.15 -3.78 9.58
CA ARG A 124 18.89 -3.02 9.63
C ARG A 124 18.02 -3.28 8.40
N ALA A 125 18.63 -3.37 7.21
CA ALA A 125 17.92 -3.76 5.98
C ALA A 125 17.34 -5.19 6.06
N ALA A 126 18.00 -6.12 6.77
CA ALA A 126 17.47 -7.47 6.99
C ALA A 126 16.20 -7.43 7.84
N VAL A 127 16.22 -6.71 8.96
CA VAL A 127 15.06 -6.51 9.84
C VAL A 127 13.89 -5.89 9.07
N GLN A 128 14.15 -4.84 8.28
CA GLN A 128 13.13 -4.18 7.48
C GLN A 128 12.53 -5.10 6.40
N LEU A 129 13.34 -6.01 5.85
CA LEU A 129 12.87 -7.00 4.89
C LEU A 129 11.87 -7.97 5.55
N ASP A 130 12.18 -8.45 6.76
CA ASP A 130 11.30 -9.33 7.53
C ASP A 130 10.03 -8.62 8.03
N LEU A 131 10.13 -7.31 8.31
CA LEU A 131 9.00 -6.44 8.59
C LEU A 131 8.16 -6.07 7.35
N LYS A 132 8.59 -6.45 6.14
CA LYS A 132 7.96 -6.11 4.85
C LYS A 132 8.01 -4.62 4.49
N ASN A 133 8.91 -3.86 5.11
CA ASN A 133 9.18 -2.45 4.80
C ASN A 133 10.19 -2.34 3.65
N TYR A 134 9.76 -2.69 2.44
CA TYR A 134 10.66 -2.85 1.29
C TYR A 134 11.29 -1.53 0.80
N ALA A 135 10.60 -0.39 0.93
CA ALA A 135 11.12 0.90 0.51
C ALA A 135 12.33 1.32 1.38
N SER A 136 12.19 1.24 2.70
CA SER A 136 13.27 1.50 3.64
C SER A 136 14.41 0.51 3.48
N CYS A 137 14.10 -0.79 3.31
CA CYS A 137 15.10 -1.84 3.12
C CYS A 137 16.00 -1.55 1.91
N ARG A 138 15.40 -1.10 0.80
CA ARG A 138 16.14 -0.69 -0.39
C ARG A 138 17.03 0.52 -0.12
N SER A 139 16.53 1.53 0.61
CA SER A 139 17.32 2.72 0.97
C SER A 139 18.53 2.33 1.82
N ASP A 140 18.34 1.49 2.83
CA ASP A 140 19.41 1.06 3.73
C ASP A 140 20.42 0.16 3.02
N ALA A 141 19.97 -0.73 2.15
CA ALA A 141 20.86 -1.51 1.28
C ALA A 141 21.70 -0.60 0.36
N ALA A 142 21.11 0.45 -0.23
CA ALA A 142 21.85 1.39 -1.06
C ALA A 142 22.90 2.17 -0.25
N LYS A 143 22.55 2.63 0.97
CA LYS A 143 23.52 3.28 1.87
C LYS A 143 24.65 2.34 2.27
N SER A 144 24.33 1.08 2.61
CA SER A 144 25.32 0.06 2.95
C SER A 144 26.33 -0.15 1.82
N ILE A 145 25.86 -0.23 0.57
CA ILE A 145 26.72 -0.36 -0.63
C ILE A 145 27.59 0.88 -0.86
N ASN A 146 27.13 2.08 -0.51
CA ASN A 146 27.93 3.29 -0.64
C ASN A 146 29.11 3.32 0.35
N PHE A 147 28.96 2.72 1.53
CA PHE A 147 30.03 2.62 2.53
C PHE A 147 30.97 1.44 2.22
N ASP A 148 30.41 0.27 1.98
CA ASP A 148 31.15 -0.94 1.60
C ASP A 148 30.56 -1.57 0.33
N PRO A 149 31.18 -1.31 -0.84
CA PRO A 149 30.76 -1.89 -2.10
C PRO A 149 30.97 -3.41 -2.19
N THR A 150 31.74 -4.03 -1.27
CA THR A 150 32.05 -5.47 -1.29
C THR A 150 30.97 -6.32 -0.63
N ASN A 151 30.04 -5.71 0.10
CA ASN A 151 29.00 -6.40 0.86
C ASN A 151 27.92 -7.05 -0.02
N VAL A 152 28.15 -8.29 -0.46
CA VAL A 152 27.22 -9.09 -1.28
C VAL A 152 25.83 -9.22 -0.64
N LYS A 153 25.73 -9.29 0.70
CA LYS A 153 24.45 -9.41 1.41
C LYS A 153 23.57 -8.18 1.22
N ALA A 154 24.16 -6.98 1.13
CA ALA A 154 23.44 -5.75 0.88
C ALA A 154 22.81 -5.74 -0.52
N TYR A 155 23.54 -6.17 -1.56
CA TYR A 155 23.00 -6.33 -2.91
C TYR A 155 21.83 -7.31 -2.96
N TYR A 156 21.95 -8.46 -2.28
CA TYR A 156 20.86 -9.44 -2.21
C TYR A 156 19.61 -8.85 -1.56
N ARG A 157 19.75 -8.18 -0.42
CA ARG A 157 18.63 -7.54 0.31
C ARG A 157 17.97 -6.44 -0.54
N GLY A 158 18.77 -5.59 -1.19
CA GLY A 158 18.30 -4.54 -2.11
C GLY A 158 17.57 -5.09 -3.34
N ALA A 159 18.09 -6.17 -3.94
CA ALA A 159 17.46 -6.85 -5.07
C ALA A 159 16.10 -7.44 -4.66
N LYS A 160 16.05 -8.16 -3.53
CA LYS A 160 14.83 -8.78 -2.99
C LYS A 160 13.78 -7.73 -2.65
N ALA A 161 14.16 -6.63 -2.00
CA ALA A 161 13.25 -5.52 -1.71
C ALA A 161 12.71 -4.86 -3.00
N SER A 162 13.58 -4.63 -3.99
CA SER A 162 13.17 -4.05 -5.28
C SER A 162 12.19 -4.94 -6.05
N ARG A 163 12.36 -6.27 -5.94
CA ARG A 163 11.43 -7.24 -6.54
C ARG A 163 10.05 -7.13 -5.89
N MET A 164 9.99 -7.07 -4.55
CA MET A 164 8.75 -6.94 -3.80
C MET A 164 8.03 -5.62 -4.10
N LEU A 165 8.77 -4.55 -4.43
CA LEU A 165 8.21 -3.27 -4.89
C LEU A 165 7.76 -3.26 -6.37
N ARG A 166 7.80 -4.42 -7.05
CA ARG A 166 7.56 -4.56 -8.50
C ARG A 166 8.41 -3.60 -9.36
N LYS A 167 9.66 -3.35 -8.97
CA LYS A 167 10.63 -2.52 -9.72
C LYS A 167 11.72 -3.40 -10.35
N PRO A 168 11.44 -4.09 -11.47
CA PRO A 168 12.35 -5.10 -12.02
C PRO A 168 13.68 -4.52 -12.53
N ALA A 169 13.69 -3.27 -13.02
CA ALA A 169 14.91 -2.63 -13.49
C ALA A 169 15.95 -2.52 -12.36
N ASP A 170 15.51 -2.10 -11.17
CA ASP A 170 16.38 -2.00 -10.00
C ASP A 170 16.80 -3.39 -9.50
N THR A 171 15.90 -4.36 -9.47
CA THR A 171 16.22 -5.76 -9.13
C THR A 171 17.36 -6.30 -10.00
N LEU A 172 17.26 -6.13 -11.32
CA LEU A 172 18.29 -6.60 -12.25
C LEU A 172 19.61 -5.86 -12.10
N ARG A 173 19.58 -4.56 -11.76
CA ARG A 173 20.79 -3.78 -11.47
C ARG A 173 21.52 -4.31 -10.24
N TYR A 174 20.80 -4.50 -9.11
CA TYR A 174 21.41 -5.06 -7.90
C TYR A 174 21.95 -6.47 -8.12
N CYS A 175 21.22 -7.33 -8.86
CA CYS A 175 21.73 -8.67 -9.17
C CYS A 175 22.98 -8.61 -10.05
N LYS A 176 23.01 -7.74 -11.06
CA LYS A 176 24.17 -7.59 -11.96
C LYS A 176 25.41 -7.14 -11.20
N GLU A 177 25.30 -6.14 -10.32
CA GLU A 177 26.43 -5.65 -9.54
C GLU A 177 26.86 -6.68 -8.48
N GLY A 178 25.91 -7.33 -7.78
CA GLY A 178 26.24 -8.38 -6.81
C GLY A 178 26.91 -9.61 -7.43
N LEU A 179 26.51 -10.02 -8.63
CA LEU A 179 27.11 -11.15 -9.35
C LEU A 179 28.52 -10.85 -9.91
N LYS A 180 28.93 -9.58 -10.01
CA LYS A 180 30.33 -9.24 -10.32
C LYS A 180 31.26 -9.58 -9.16
N LEU A 181 30.76 -9.47 -7.93
CA LEU A 181 31.52 -9.74 -6.71
C LEU A 181 31.52 -11.23 -6.38
N ASP A 182 30.34 -11.86 -6.46
CA ASP A 182 30.15 -13.28 -6.20
C ASP A 182 29.33 -13.93 -7.33
N PRO A 183 30.00 -14.43 -8.38
CA PRO A 183 29.34 -15.02 -9.55
C PRO A 183 28.59 -16.32 -9.25
N GLU A 184 28.98 -17.05 -8.19
CA GLU A 184 28.40 -18.36 -7.85
C GLU A 184 27.19 -18.27 -6.92
N ASN A 185 26.79 -17.05 -6.54
CA ASN A 185 25.70 -16.85 -5.60
C ASN A 185 24.33 -17.29 -6.15
N LYS A 186 23.88 -18.47 -5.73
CA LYS A 186 22.60 -19.06 -6.13
C LYS A 186 21.41 -18.15 -5.83
N LEU A 187 21.45 -17.38 -4.74
CA LEU A 187 20.34 -16.51 -4.35
C LEU A 187 20.17 -15.33 -5.31
N LEU A 188 21.28 -14.71 -5.73
CA LEU A 188 21.27 -13.62 -6.71
C LEU A 188 20.89 -14.11 -8.11
N LEU A 189 21.37 -15.28 -8.53
CA LEU A 189 20.98 -15.89 -9.81
C LEU A 189 19.48 -16.18 -9.87
N ASN A 190 18.89 -16.68 -8.78
CA ASN A 190 17.44 -16.91 -8.70
C ASN A 190 16.66 -15.58 -8.77
N LEU A 191 17.09 -14.56 -8.02
CA LEU A 191 16.49 -13.22 -8.07
C LEU A 191 16.59 -12.57 -9.46
N GLN A 192 17.67 -12.81 -10.19
CA GLN A 192 17.82 -12.32 -11.55
C GLN A 192 16.79 -12.96 -12.48
N LYS A 193 16.59 -14.29 -12.39
CA LYS A 193 15.56 -15.01 -13.16
C LYS A 193 14.15 -14.50 -12.82
N GLU A 194 13.87 -14.29 -11.53
CA GLU A 194 12.60 -13.69 -11.08
C GLU A 194 12.42 -12.27 -11.60
N GLY A 195 13.48 -11.46 -11.61
CA GLY A 195 13.49 -10.11 -12.15
C GLY A 195 13.15 -10.07 -13.64
N VAL A 196 13.72 -10.98 -14.45
CA VAL A 196 13.40 -11.10 -15.88
C VAL A 196 11.94 -11.47 -16.10
N LYS A 197 11.43 -12.48 -15.37
CA LYS A 197 10.00 -12.86 -15.43
C LYS A 197 9.08 -11.68 -15.11
N LEU A 198 9.41 -10.90 -14.08
CA LEU A 198 8.65 -9.72 -13.69
C LEU A 198 8.64 -8.63 -14.78
N VAL A 199 9.73 -8.46 -15.55
CA VAL A 199 9.74 -7.55 -16.71
C VAL A 199 8.72 -8.00 -17.76
N GLU A 200 8.71 -9.29 -18.09
CA GLU A 200 7.79 -9.84 -19.09
C GLU A 200 6.33 -9.73 -18.64
N GLU A 201 6.04 -10.00 -17.37
CA GLU A 201 4.72 -9.84 -16.76
C GLU A 201 4.21 -8.41 -16.86
N LEU A 202 5.04 -7.43 -16.47
CA LEU A 202 4.68 -6.00 -16.55
C LEU A 202 4.49 -5.55 -17.99
N ARG A 203 5.29 -6.07 -18.94
CA ARG A 203 5.12 -5.78 -20.37
C ARG A 203 3.78 -6.30 -20.89
N LYS A 204 3.41 -7.54 -20.55
CA LYS A 204 2.13 -8.15 -20.91
C LYS A 204 0.95 -7.40 -20.28
N GLU A 205 1.06 -7.00 -19.00
CA GLU A 205 0.04 -6.23 -18.29
C GLU A 205 -0.18 -4.87 -18.95
N LYS A 206 0.89 -4.17 -19.33
CA LYS A 206 0.81 -2.88 -20.06
C LYS A 206 0.14 -3.05 -21.42
N GLN A 207 0.53 -4.05 -22.21
CA GLN A 207 -0.08 -4.32 -23.52
C GLN A 207 -1.57 -4.65 -23.41
N LYS A 208 -1.97 -5.48 -22.43
CA LYS A 208 -3.38 -5.79 -22.19
C LYS A 208 -4.19 -4.53 -21.85
N ARG A 209 -3.65 -3.67 -20.96
CA ARG A 209 -4.26 -2.39 -20.61
C ARG A 209 -4.37 -1.45 -21.81
N GLU A 210 -3.38 -1.41 -22.68
CA GLU A 210 -3.42 -0.60 -23.91
C GLU A 210 -4.48 -1.11 -24.89
N ILE A 211 -4.54 -2.43 -25.14
CA ILE A 211 -5.57 -3.05 -25.99
C ILE A 211 -6.97 -2.78 -25.43
N GLU A 212 -7.17 -2.93 -24.13
CA GLU A 212 -8.46 -2.67 -23.49
C GLU A 212 -8.86 -1.20 -23.60
N ARG A 213 -7.91 -0.27 -23.39
CA ARG A 213 -8.14 1.18 -23.60
C ARG A 213 -8.51 1.49 -25.05
N MET A 214 -7.83 0.88 -26.02
CA MET A 214 -8.14 1.05 -27.44
C MET A 214 -9.53 0.51 -27.79
N LYS A 215 -9.90 -0.67 -27.28
CA LYS A 215 -11.26 -1.24 -27.45
C LYS A 215 -12.33 -0.34 -26.85
N ARG A 216 -12.13 0.16 -25.62
CA ARG A 216 -13.06 1.09 -24.97
C ARG A 216 -13.24 2.37 -25.76
N ARG A 217 -12.13 2.99 -26.23
CA ARG A 217 -12.18 4.18 -27.08
C ARG A 217 -12.90 3.92 -28.40
N ALA A 218 -12.57 2.83 -29.09
CA ALA A 218 -13.23 2.46 -30.34
C ALA A 218 -14.73 2.23 -30.15
N ALA A 219 -15.14 1.59 -29.03
CA ALA A 219 -16.55 1.44 -28.67
C ALA A 219 -17.21 2.81 -28.45
N THR A 220 -16.62 3.68 -27.61
CA THR A 220 -17.16 5.03 -27.37
C THR A 220 -17.25 5.87 -28.64
N ASP A 221 -16.25 5.79 -29.53
CA ASP A 221 -16.26 6.51 -30.81
C ASP A 221 -17.32 5.95 -31.75
N LYS A 222 -17.54 4.62 -31.76
CA LYS A 222 -18.65 3.99 -32.49
C LYS A 222 -19.99 4.51 -31.98
N TYR A 223 -20.22 4.50 -30.66
CA TYR A 223 -21.44 5.04 -30.06
C TYR A 223 -21.64 6.52 -30.39
N ARG A 224 -20.59 7.34 -30.27
CA ARG A 224 -20.65 8.77 -30.59
C ARG A 224 -21.07 9.02 -32.03
N LYS A 225 -20.51 8.27 -32.99
CA LYS A 225 -20.89 8.37 -34.40
C LYS A 225 -22.36 7.99 -34.62
N LEU A 226 -22.82 6.91 -33.99
CA LEU A 226 -24.22 6.47 -34.11
C LEU A 226 -25.21 7.50 -33.55
N CYS A 227 -24.91 8.10 -32.38
CA CYS A 227 -25.72 9.17 -31.83
C CYS A 227 -25.77 10.39 -32.75
N ALA A 228 -24.63 10.76 -33.36
CA ALA A 228 -24.56 11.87 -34.30
C ALA A 228 -25.40 11.63 -35.56
N THR A 229 -25.34 10.43 -36.15
CA THR A 229 -26.17 10.07 -37.32
C THR A 229 -27.66 10.14 -37.01
N ARG A 230 -28.06 9.77 -35.79
CA ARG A 230 -29.47 9.79 -35.34
C ARG A 230 -29.93 11.16 -34.78
N GLY A 231 -29.04 12.15 -34.71
CA GLY A 231 -29.35 13.47 -34.14
C GLY A 231 -29.55 13.46 -32.62
N VAL A 232 -29.12 12.40 -31.91
CA VAL A 232 -29.25 12.27 -30.45
C VAL A 232 -28.13 13.07 -29.77
N ARG A 233 -28.52 14.06 -28.96
CA ARG A 233 -27.58 14.87 -28.17
C ARG A 233 -27.30 14.19 -26.83
N VAL A 234 -26.11 13.59 -26.70
CA VAL A 234 -25.64 13.04 -25.43
C VAL A 234 -24.91 14.13 -24.65
N GLY A 235 -25.43 14.48 -23.48
CA GLY A 235 -24.93 15.57 -22.64
C GLY A 235 -24.75 15.15 -21.18
N ARG A 236 -24.46 16.13 -20.33
CA ARG A 236 -24.45 15.94 -18.88
C ARG A 236 -25.88 15.65 -18.40
N ALA A 237 -26.01 14.92 -17.29
CA ALA A 237 -27.30 14.69 -16.66
C ALA A 237 -28.01 16.02 -16.38
N LEU A 238 -29.26 16.13 -16.82
CA LEU A 238 -30.09 17.31 -16.62
C LEU A 238 -30.62 17.41 -15.19
N VAL A 239 -30.79 16.27 -14.52
CA VAL A 239 -31.30 16.16 -13.15
C VAL A 239 -30.19 15.59 -12.26
N GLN A 240 -29.79 16.34 -11.24
CA GLN A 240 -28.82 15.93 -10.22
C GLN A 240 -29.54 15.47 -8.97
N ASP A 241 -30.28 14.36 -9.07
CA ASP A 241 -31.01 13.78 -7.96
C ASP A 241 -30.33 12.48 -7.52
N GLU A 242 -30.27 12.21 -6.22
CA GLU A 242 -29.72 10.96 -5.66
C GLU A 242 -30.41 9.73 -6.25
N ARG A 243 -31.71 9.84 -6.56
CA ARG A 243 -32.49 8.78 -7.23
C ARG A 243 -31.90 8.37 -8.58
N VAL A 244 -31.29 9.31 -9.31
CA VAL A 244 -30.66 9.07 -10.62
C VAL A 244 -29.31 8.38 -10.45
N HIS A 245 -28.60 8.65 -9.35
CA HIS A 245 -27.26 8.08 -9.08
C HIS A 245 -27.31 6.62 -8.63
N GLN A 246 -28.47 6.15 -8.15
CA GLN A 246 -28.67 4.76 -7.74
C GLN A 246 -28.69 3.79 -8.93
N TYR A 247 -28.96 4.26 -10.15
CA TYR A 247 -29.08 3.43 -11.33
C TYR A 247 -27.89 3.60 -12.28
N GLU A 248 -27.16 2.52 -12.54
CA GLU A 248 -26.13 2.48 -13.58
C GLU A 248 -26.69 1.88 -14.88
N GLY A 249 -27.14 2.75 -15.78
CA GLY A 249 -27.59 2.38 -17.12
C GLY A 249 -26.51 2.56 -18.17
N LYS A 250 -26.31 1.57 -19.05
CA LYS A 250 -25.48 1.71 -20.25
C LYS A 250 -26.36 1.52 -21.48
N ALA A 251 -26.24 2.43 -22.44
CA ALA A 251 -26.86 2.24 -23.75
C ALA A 251 -26.17 1.07 -24.44
N ASP A 252 -26.97 0.09 -24.87
CA ASP A 252 -26.49 -1.09 -25.58
C ASP A 252 -26.87 -0.99 -27.07
N LEU A 253 -26.06 -1.63 -27.92
CA LEU A 253 -26.29 -1.68 -29.36
C LEU A 253 -26.41 -3.14 -29.77
N ASP A 254 -27.56 -3.50 -30.34
CA ASP A 254 -27.74 -4.81 -30.94
C ASP A 254 -26.83 -4.95 -32.18
N PRO A 255 -25.89 -5.91 -32.20
CA PRO A 255 -25.00 -6.13 -33.34
C PRO A 255 -25.73 -6.56 -34.61
N GLU A 256 -26.89 -7.21 -34.50
CA GLU A 256 -27.59 -7.84 -35.64
C GLU A 256 -28.55 -6.87 -36.32
N ASN A 257 -29.39 -6.20 -35.53
CA ASN A 257 -30.43 -5.31 -36.06
C ASN A 257 -29.98 -3.84 -36.14
N GLY A 258 -28.87 -3.48 -35.47
CA GLY A 258 -28.40 -2.10 -35.40
C GLY A 258 -29.29 -1.17 -34.58
N ASN A 259 -30.24 -1.73 -33.83
CA ASN A 259 -31.13 -1.03 -32.91
C ASN A 259 -30.37 -0.67 -31.64
N MET A 260 -30.60 0.56 -31.14
CA MET A 260 -30.07 0.99 -29.86
C MET A 260 -31.10 0.72 -28.76
N TYR A 261 -30.61 0.27 -27.61
CA TYR A 261 -31.38 0.16 -26.38
C TYR A 261 -30.89 1.21 -25.40
N TRP A 262 -31.82 2.02 -24.92
CA TRP A 262 -31.55 3.12 -24.01
C TRP A 262 -32.06 2.75 -22.62
N PRO A 263 -31.28 3.00 -21.56
CA PRO A 263 -31.82 2.99 -20.22
C PRO A 263 -32.68 4.24 -20.02
N VAL A 264 -33.92 4.06 -19.59
CA VAL A 264 -34.89 5.15 -19.37
C VAL A 264 -35.33 5.12 -17.91
N LEU A 265 -35.26 6.29 -17.27
CA LEU A 265 -35.72 6.48 -15.89
C LEU A 265 -37.02 7.28 -15.92
N PHE A 266 -38.07 6.73 -15.34
CA PHE A 266 -39.32 7.41 -15.09
C PHE A 266 -39.27 8.01 -13.67
N LEU A 267 -39.48 9.32 -13.57
CA LEU A 267 -39.51 10.05 -12.31
C LEU A 267 -40.94 10.52 -12.04
N TYR A 268 -41.52 10.09 -10.93
CA TYR A 268 -42.86 10.48 -10.51
C TYR A 268 -42.75 11.47 -9.34
N ASP A 269 -42.65 12.76 -9.67
CA ASP A 269 -42.33 13.81 -8.70
C ASP A 269 -43.37 13.91 -7.57
N GLN A 270 -44.65 13.73 -7.91
CA GLN A 270 -45.78 13.77 -6.95
C GLN A 270 -45.72 12.68 -5.88
N HIS A 271 -45.19 11.50 -6.22
CA HIS A 271 -45.11 10.35 -5.30
C HIS A 271 -43.71 10.15 -4.73
N GLY A 272 -42.73 10.93 -5.18
CA GLY A 272 -41.32 10.76 -4.79
C GLY A 272 -40.70 9.46 -5.31
N THR A 273 -41.39 8.69 -6.15
CA THR A 273 -40.95 7.38 -6.65
C THR A 273 -40.26 7.48 -8.00
N SER A 274 -39.47 6.46 -8.34
CA SER A 274 -38.79 6.34 -9.62
C SER A 274 -38.75 4.89 -10.10
N ASP A 275 -39.02 4.67 -11.38
CA ASP A 275 -38.89 3.37 -12.04
C ASP A 275 -37.78 3.43 -13.08
N PHE A 276 -36.98 2.37 -13.17
CA PHE A 276 -35.85 2.28 -14.09
C PHE A 276 -36.01 1.12 -15.08
N VAL A 277 -36.11 1.46 -16.37
CA VAL A 277 -36.16 0.50 -17.47
C VAL A 277 -34.79 0.41 -18.10
N GLN A 278 -34.14 -0.75 -18.00
CA GLN A 278 -32.77 -0.94 -18.49
C GLN A 278 -32.67 -1.00 -20.02
N PHE A 279 -33.69 -1.58 -20.67
CA PHE A 279 -33.71 -1.84 -22.11
C PHE A 279 -34.93 -1.21 -22.74
N PHE A 280 -34.78 -0.01 -23.29
CA PHE A 280 -35.81 0.68 -24.06
C PHE A 280 -35.37 0.79 -25.53
N GLY A 281 -35.97 0.02 -26.43
CA GLY A 281 -35.62 0.01 -27.85
C GLY A 281 -36.08 1.28 -28.56
N GLU A 282 -35.37 1.68 -29.62
CA GLU A 282 -35.77 2.83 -30.47
C GLU A 282 -37.14 2.63 -31.15
N GLN A 283 -37.58 1.39 -31.34
CA GLN A 283 -38.85 1.05 -31.99
C GLN A 283 -39.99 0.81 -30.98
N ASP A 284 -39.66 0.71 -29.69
CA ASP A 284 -40.65 0.39 -28.67
C ASP A 284 -41.50 1.63 -28.38
N SER A 285 -42.81 1.42 -28.21
CA SER A 285 -43.67 2.50 -27.77
C SER A 285 -43.59 2.68 -26.25
N ILE A 286 -43.61 3.93 -25.78
CA ILE A 286 -43.64 4.24 -24.34
C ILE A 286 -44.85 3.56 -23.67
N ILE A 287 -45.96 3.44 -24.39
CA ILE A 287 -47.22 2.88 -23.90
C ILE A 287 -47.07 1.38 -23.59
N GLU A 288 -46.35 0.62 -24.41
CA GLU A 288 -46.10 -0.80 -24.16
C GLU A 288 -45.30 -1.01 -22.86
N HIS A 289 -44.26 -0.20 -22.67
CA HIS A 289 -43.46 -0.23 -21.44
C HIS A 289 -44.28 0.18 -20.22
N LEU A 290 -45.11 1.22 -20.32
CA LEU A 290 -46.03 1.63 -19.24
C LEU A 290 -47.06 0.54 -18.90
N ALA A 291 -47.62 -0.13 -19.91
CA ALA A 291 -48.57 -1.22 -19.70
C ALA A 291 -47.93 -2.43 -18.99
N ASN A 292 -46.64 -2.68 -19.25
CA ASN A 292 -45.88 -3.72 -18.55
C ASN A 292 -45.49 -3.32 -17.12
N MET A 293 -45.19 -2.05 -16.87
CA MET A 293 -44.88 -1.54 -15.52
C MET A 293 -46.13 -1.47 -14.63
N PHE A 294 -47.30 -1.18 -15.23
CA PHE A 294 -48.58 -1.10 -14.54
C PHE A 294 -49.58 -2.14 -15.09
N PRO A 295 -49.34 -3.45 -14.87
CA PRO A 295 -50.28 -4.47 -15.32
C PRO A 295 -51.61 -4.34 -14.56
N GLU A 296 -52.73 -4.53 -15.25
CA GLU A 296 -54.03 -4.67 -14.59
C GLU A 296 -54.02 -5.96 -13.75
N GLU A 297 -54.51 -5.92 -12.52
CA GLU A 297 -54.66 -7.12 -11.69
C GLU A 297 -55.51 -8.17 -12.44
N GLY A 298 -54.86 -9.20 -12.96
CA GLY A 298 -55.52 -10.42 -13.48
C GLY A 298 -55.54 -10.65 -15.00
N VAL A 299 -54.86 -9.88 -15.85
CA VAL A 299 -54.81 -10.19 -17.31
C VAL A 299 -53.36 -10.28 -17.82
N PRO A 300 -52.91 -11.46 -18.33
CA PRO A 300 -51.61 -11.56 -18.99
C PRO A 300 -51.63 -10.84 -20.34
N VAL A 301 -50.54 -10.13 -20.60
CA VAL A 301 -50.39 -9.10 -21.63
C VAL A 301 -50.35 -9.70 -23.04
N LEU A 302 -51.37 -9.40 -23.85
CA LEU A 302 -51.28 -9.42 -25.31
C LEU A 302 -52.30 -8.44 -25.91
N ASN A 303 -52.21 -7.17 -25.52
CA ASN A 303 -53.03 -6.11 -26.12
C ASN A 303 -52.21 -5.35 -27.15
N ILE A 304 -52.30 -5.80 -28.41
CA ILE A 304 -51.90 -4.99 -29.57
C ILE A 304 -52.96 -3.88 -29.68
N PHE A 305 -52.65 -2.68 -29.18
CA PHE A 305 -53.52 -1.53 -29.37
C PHE A 305 -53.27 -0.91 -30.76
N VAL A 306 -54.26 -1.05 -31.64
CA VAL A 306 -54.25 -0.37 -32.95
C VAL A 306 -54.43 1.14 -32.74
N ARG A 307 -53.58 1.97 -33.36
CA ARG A 307 -53.68 3.45 -33.29
C ARG A 307 -55.07 3.91 -33.70
N GLY A 308 -55.72 4.71 -32.85
CA GLY A 308 -57.07 5.23 -33.08
C GLY A 308 -58.20 4.33 -32.61
N SER A 309 -57.90 3.19 -31.97
CA SER A 309 -58.91 2.34 -31.35
C SER A 309 -59.56 3.03 -30.15
N GLU A 310 -60.87 2.85 -30.00
CA GLU A 310 -61.63 3.23 -28.81
C GLU A 310 -61.03 2.63 -27.53
N THR A 311 -60.42 1.45 -27.62
CA THR A 311 -59.76 0.80 -26.47
C THR A 311 -58.53 1.56 -25.99
N LEU A 312 -57.76 2.17 -26.89
CA LEU A 312 -56.64 3.05 -26.55
C LEU A 312 -57.15 4.36 -25.95
N SER A 313 -58.19 4.96 -26.54
CA SER A 313 -58.76 6.20 -26.03
C SER A 313 -59.34 6.01 -24.63
N ASN A 314 -60.08 4.92 -24.42
CA ASN A 314 -60.66 4.57 -23.12
C ASN A 314 -59.59 4.23 -22.08
N PHE A 315 -58.49 3.60 -22.47
CA PHE A 315 -57.35 3.37 -21.59
C PHE A 315 -56.71 4.70 -21.16
N LEU A 316 -56.49 5.63 -22.08
CA LEU A 316 -55.93 6.96 -21.79
C LEU A 316 -56.85 7.79 -20.87
N THR A 317 -58.16 7.86 -21.16
CA THR A 317 -59.11 8.56 -20.26
C THR A 317 -59.21 7.91 -18.89
N ARG A 318 -58.93 6.61 -18.79
CA ARG A 318 -59.00 5.86 -17.53
C ARG A 318 -57.73 5.97 -16.70
N ILE A 319 -56.56 6.12 -17.32
CA ILE A 319 -55.34 6.56 -16.65
C ILE A 319 -55.57 7.97 -16.06
N GLU A 320 -56.06 8.92 -16.88
CA GLU A 320 -56.36 10.27 -16.40
C GLU A 320 -57.31 10.27 -15.20
N ARG A 321 -58.36 9.44 -15.23
CA ARG A 321 -59.31 9.31 -14.11
C ARG A 321 -58.71 8.64 -12.87
N LYS A 322 -57.86 7.61 -13.05
CA LYS A 322 -57.23 6.91 -11.91
C LYS A 322 -56.26 7.84 -11.15
N VAL A 323 -55.53 8.67 -11.89
CA VAL A 323 -54.65 9.72 -11.33
C VAL A 323 -55.48 10.70 -10.49
N ILE A 324 -56.63 11.17 -11.00
CA ILE A 324 -57.52 12.09 -10.27
C ILE A 324 -58.14 11.45 -9.02
N THR A 325 -58.47 10.15 -9.03
CA THR A 325 -59.07 9.49 -7.87
C THR A 325 -58.08 9.19 -6.73
N LEU A 326 -56.77 9.11 -7.04
CA LEU A 326 -55.73 8.96 -6.02
C LEU A 326 -55.55 10.27 -5.23
N ASP A 327 -55.68 11.44 -5.87
CA ASP A 327 -55.67 12.76 -5.21
C ASP A 327 -56.82 12.94 -4.21
N ALA A 328 -57.97 12.31 -4.46
CA ALA A 328 -59.15 12.44 -3.60
C ALA A 328 -59.12 11.57 -2.32
N GLN A 329 -58.21 10.60 -2.23
CA GLN A 329 -58.08 9.70 -1.06
C GLN A 329 -56.96 10.12 -0.08
N GLN A 330 -56.24 11.21 -0.34
CA GLN A 330 -55.15 11.70 0.52
C GLN A 330 -55.36 13.14 1.07
N GLN A 331 -56.61 13.64 1.12
CA GLN A 331 -56.96 14.85 1.89
C GLN A 331 -57.62 14.53 3.23
#